data_AF-A0A1M3Q879-F1
#
_entry.id   AF-A0A1M3Q879-F1
#
_cell.length_a   1.000
_cell.length_b   1.000
_cell.length_c   1.000
_cell.angle_alpha   90.00
_cell.angle_beta   90.00
_cell.angle_gamma   90.00
#
_symmetry.space_group_name_H-M   'P 1'
#
loop_
_entity.id
_entity.type
_entity.pdbx_description
1 polymer ?
#
loop_
_entity_poly.entity_id
_entity_poly.type
_entity_poly.pdbx_seq_one_letter_code
_entity_poly.pdbx_strand_id
1 'polypeptide(L)'
;MEGTPHYSVGFAILHHGSSVKTLLTQWWTNECVCMQYAAQSSYSGKPQFSLTKSDLMACAYELVAIDFERRAWISTVMSGKPMQKYLESWLPDGLY
;
A
#
# COMPACT_ATOMS: atom_id res chain seq x y z
N MET A 1 10.15 9.29 18.35
CA MET A 1 9.08 8.28 18.14
C MET A 1 9.78 6.96 17.98
N GLU A 2 9.49 5.99 18.85
CA GLU A 2 9.85 4.61 18.54
C GLU A 2 9.12 4.22 17.25
N GLY A 3 9.84 3.61 16.32
CA GLY A 3 9.28 3.22 15.02
C GLY A 3 8.16 2.20 15.22
N THR A 4 7.10 2.27 14.41
CA THR A 4 6.08 1.23 14.37
C THR A 4 6.76 -0.08 13.95
N PRO A 5 6.53 -1.23 14.63
CA PRO A 5 7.13 -2.49 14.24
C PRO A 5 6.87 -2.80 12.76
N HIS A 6 7.87 -3.32 12.04
CA HIS A 6 7.76 -3.64 10.62
C HIS A 6 8.78 -4.69 10.17
N TYR A 7 8.47 -5.39 9.07
CA TYR A 7 9.40 -6.30 8.37
C TYR A 7 10.36 -5.61 7.40
N SER A 8 10.40 -4.27 7.40
CA SER A 8 11.21 -3.45 6.48
C SER A 8 10.83 -3.65 5.00
N VAL A 9 9.59 -4.08 4.76
CA VAL A 9 8.99 -4.30 3.45
C VAL A 9 7.55 -3.80 3.47
N GLY A 10 7.07 -3.39 2.31
CA GLY A 10 5.76 -2.79 2.13
C GLY A 10 5.59 -2.27 0.71
N PHE A 11 4.56 -1.47 0.49
CA PHE A 11 4.21 -0.95 -0.81
C PHE A 11 3.63 0.46 -0.67
N ALA A 12 3.61 1.19 -1.79
CA ALA A 12 2.97 2.49 -1.86
C ALA A 12 2.11 2.58 -3.12
N ILE A 13 0.95 3.21 -2.98
CA ILE A 13 0.01 3.44 -4.08
C ILE A 13 -0.12 4.95 -4.26
N LEU A 14 0.31 5.44 -5.41
CA LEU A 14 0.07 6.81 -5.84
C LEU A 14 -1.08 6.81 -6.83
N HIS A 15 -2.18 7.45 -6.45
CA HIS A 15 -3.39 7.49 -7.25
C HIS A 15 -3.77 8.93 -7.58
N HIS A 16 -3.94 9.19 -8.87
CA HIS A 16 -4.56 10.41 -9.36
C HIS A 16 -6.06 10.20 -9.52
N GLY A 17 -6.81 10.37 -8.42
CA GLY A 17 -8.27 10.27 -8.42
C GLY A 17 -8.93 11.47 -9.10
N SER A 18 -10.25 11.43 -9.26
CA SER A 18 -11.04 12.48 -9.93
C SER A 18 -11.13 13.81 -9.18
N SER A 19 -10.74 13.84 -7.90
CA SER A 19 -10.93 15.01 -7.03
C SER A 19 -9.72 15.36 -6.17
N VAL A 20 -8.85 14.39 -5.91
CA VAL A 20 -7.63 14.53 -5.12
C VAL A 20 -6.58 13.53 -5.60
N LYS A 21 -5.31 13.79 -5.30
CA LYS A 21 -4.27 12.78 -5.39
C LYS A 21 -4.13 12.11 -4.03
N THR A 22 -4.06 10.79 -4.02
CA THR A 22 -3.86 10.00 -2.80
C THR A 22 -2.51 9.31 -2.86
N LEU A 23 -1.81 9.29 -1.74
CA LEU A 23 -0.62 8.47 -1.50
C LEU A 23 -0.93 7.57 -0.31
N LEU A 24 -1.08 6.28 -0.58
CA LEU A 24 -1.18 5.26 0.45
C LEU A 24 0.21 4.64 0.62
N THR A 25 0.67 4.53 1.85
CA THR A 25 1.91 3.84 2.22
C THR A 25 1.58 2.75 3.21
N GLN A 26 1.92 1.50 2.89
CA GLN A 26 1.59 0.35 3.70
C GLN A 26 2.83 -0.49 4.01
N TRP A 27 2.84 -1.12 5.17
CA TRP A 27 3.93 -2.00 5.60
C TRP A 27 3.43 -3.17 6.43
N TRP A 28 4.13 -4.29 6.31
CA TRP A 28 3.79 -5.52 7.02
C TRP A 28 4.43 -5.56 8.41
N THR A 29 3.69 -6.08 9.37
CA THR A 29 4.13 -6.27 10.75
C THR A 29 3.38 -7.43 11.41
N ASN A 30 3.87 -7.91 12.55
CA ASN A 30 3.21 -8.93 13.37
C ASN A 30 2.63 -10.10 12.55
N GLU A 31 3.42 -10.60 11.60
CA GLU A 31 3.17 -11.67 10.62
C GLU A 31 2.03 -11.41 9.61
N CYS A 32 0.88 -10.92 10.06
CA CYS A 32 -0.35 -10.84 9.26
C CYS A 32 -1.00 -9.44 9.27
N VAL A 33 -0.37 -8.44 9.89
CA VAL A 33 -0.92 -7.09 10.01
C VAL A 33 -0.33 -6.19 8.94
N CYS A 34 -1.20 -5.52 8.18
CA CYS A 34 -0.83 -4.47 7.24
C CYS A 34 -1.18 -3.12 7.85
N MET A 35 -0.16 -2.32 8.13
CA MET A 35 -0.31 -0.96 8.64
C MET A 35 -0.40 0.03 7.47
N GLN A 36 -1.00 1.20 7.70
CA GLN A 36 -1.18 2.21 6.66
C GLN A 36 -0.93 3.63 7.19
N TYR A 37 -0.30 4.45 6.34
CA TYR A 37 -0.47 5.89 6.32
C TYR A 37 -1.14 6.30 5.01
N ALA A 38 -2.09 7.22 5.10
CA ALA A 38 -2.69 7.85 3.94
C ALA A 38 -2.34 9.33 3.94
N ALA A 39 -1.98 9.85 2.78
CA ALA A 39 -1.76 11.26 2.56
C ALA A 39 -2.49 11.71 1.30
N GLN A 40 -2.93 12.96 1.29
CA GLN A 40 -3.63 13.53 0.14
C GLN A 40 -2.99 14.83 -0.30
N SER A 41 -3.17 15.11 -1.58
CA SER A 41 -2.83 16.38 -2.21
C SER A 41 -3.95 16.87 -3.12
N SER A 42 -3.93 18.16 -3.42
CA SER A 42 -4.83 18.76 -4.41
C SER A 42 -4.75 18.03 -5.75
N TYR A 43 -5.90 17.95 -6.43
CA TYR A 43 -5.99 17.43 -7.79
C TYR A 43 -5.21 18.28 -8.79
N SER A 44 -5.20 19.61 -8.65
CA SER A 44 -4.49 20.53 -9.54
C SER A 44 -3.18 21.04 -8.92
N GLY A 45 -2.24 21.42 -9.78
CA GLY A 45 -0.96 22.00 -9.37
C GLY A 45 0.08 20.99 -8.89
N LYS A 46 1.17 21.52 -8.31
CA LYS A 46 2.30 20.73 -7.80
C LYS A 46 1.85 19.87 -6.61
N PRO A 47 2.10 18.54 -6.63
CA PRO A 47 1.75 17.69 -5.50
C PRO A 47 2.45 18.12 -4.21
N GLN A 48 1.64 18.31 -3.18
CA GLN A 48 2.02 18.52 -1.78
C GLN A 48 1.17 17.59 -0.93
N PHE A 49 1.76 16.51 -0.44
CA PHE A 49 1.06 15.49 0.33
C PHE A 49 1.08 15.86 1.81
N SER A 50 -0.09 15.74 2.45
CA SER A 50 -0.25 15.87 3.90
C SER A 50 -0.99 14.66 4.43
N LEU A 51 -0.59 14.15 5.60
CA LEU A 51 -1.24 13.01 6.22
C LEU A 51 -2.73 13.30 6.42
N THR A 52 -3.58 12.40 5.95
CA THR A 52 -5.02 12.51 6.16
C THR A 52 -5.35 12.07 7.57
N LYS A 53 -6.26 12.80 8.24
CA LYS A 53 -6.89 12.37 9.50
C LYS A 53 -8.21 11.61 9.26
N SER A 54 -8.57 11.38 8.00
CA SER A 54 -9.86 10.80 7.64
C SER A 54 -9.82 9.27 7.68
N ASP A 55 -11.00 8.66 7.80
CA ASP A 55 -11.25 7.21 7.73
C ASP A 55 -11.01 6.62 6.32
N LEU A 56 -10.26 7.33 5.47
CA LEU A 56 -9.92 6.92 4.11
C LEU A 56 -8.98 5.73 4.15
N MET A 57 -9.49 4.58 3.69
CA MET A 57 -8.69 3.40 3.42
C MET A 57 -8.14 3.43 1.98
N ALA A 58 -9.01 3.20 1.00
CA ALA A 58 -8.67 3.07 -0.42
C ALA A 58 -9.94 3.13 -1.29
N CYS A 59 -9.81 3.48 -2.57
CA CYS A 59 -10.86 3.36 -3.59
C CYS A 59 -10.86 1.95 -4.23
N ALA A 60 -11.89 1.65 -5.03
CA ALA A 60 -12.03 0.37 -5.71
C ALA A 60 -10.81 -0.03 -6.56
N TYR A 61 -10.18 0.92 -7.26
CA TYR A 61 -8.99 0.63 -8.07
C TYR A 61 -7.74 0.38 -7.22
N GLU A 62 -7.57 1.12 -6.12
CA GLU A 62 -6.46 0.91 -5.18
C GLU A 62 -6.60 -0.43 -4.44
N LEU A 63 -7.84 -0.89 -4.18
CA LEU A 63 -8.11 -2.18 -3.55
C LEU A 63 -7.58 -3.38 -4.36
N VAL A 64 -7.43 -3.25 -5.68
CA VAL A 64 -6.85 -4.32 -6.51
C VAL A 64 -5.37 -4.52 -6.22
N ALA A 65 -4.62 -3.43 -6.11
CA ALA A 65 -3.21 -3.49 -5.72
C ALA A 65 -3.07 -3.99 -4.28
N ILE A 66 -3.91 -3.51 -3.35
CA ILE A 66 -3.90 -3.97 -1.95
C ILE A 66 -4.22 -5.47 -1.84
N ASP A 67 -5.19 -5.96 -2.60
CA ASP A 67 -5.52 -7.39 -2.61
C ASP A 67 -4.40 -8.24 -3.22
N PHE A 68 -3.74 -7.76 -4.28
CA PHE A 68 -2.56 -8.41 -4.83
C PHE A 68 -1.45 -8.53 -3.78
N GLU A 69 -1.11 -7.43 -3.11
CA GLU A 69 -0.08 -7.39 -2.06
C GLU A 69 -0.40 -8.37 -0.93
N ARG A 70 -1.66 -8.40 -0.48
CA ARG A 70 -2.17 -9.35 0.50
C ARG A 70 -1.99 -10.81 0.04
N ARG A 71 -2.37 -11.14 -1.21
CA ARG A 71 -2.22 -12.50 -1.76
C ARG A 71 -0.76 -12.89 -1.94
N ALA A 72 0.09 -11.98 -2.39
CA ALA A 72 1.52 -12.18 -2.52
C ALA A 72 2.14 -12.48 -1.14
N TRP A 73 1.83 -11.68 -0.13
CA TRP A 73 2.31 -11.89 1.24
C TRP A 73 1.91 -13.26 1.81
N ILE A 74 0.62 -13.63 1.70
CA ILE A 74 0.11 -14.92 2.19
C ILE A 74 0.79 -16.09 1.49
N SER A 75 0.85 -16.07 0.15
CA SER A 75 1.37 -17.18 -0.65
C SER A 75 2.90 -17.31 -0.63
N THR A 76 3.60 -16.34 -0.05
CA THR A 76 5.06 -16.30 0.09
C THR A 76 5.48 -16.33 1.56
N VAL A 77 5.53 -15.18 2.22
CA VAL A 77 6.07 -15.02 3.58
C VAL A 77 5.32 -15.86 4.58
N MET A 78 3.98 -15.77 4.63
CA MET A 78 3.19 -16.57 5.59
C MET A 78 3.19 -18.07 5.26
N SER A 79 3.56 -18.44 4.02
CA SER A 79 3.74 -19.83 3.61
C SER A 79 5.18 -20.35 3.85
N GLY A 80 6.02 -19.59 4.55
CA GLY A 80 7.39 -19.97 4.88
C GLY A 80 8.41 -19.81 3.75
N LYS A 81 8.05 -19.13 2.65
CA LYS A 81 9.00 -18.83 1.57
C LYS A 81 9.90 -17.66 1.94
N PRO A 82 11.12 -17.55 1.37
CA PRO A 82 11.97 -16.38 1.56
C PRO A 82 11.28 -15.08 1.16
N MET A 83 11.52 -14.00 1.92
CA MET A 83 10.99 -12.65 1.66
C MET A 83 11.21 -12.18 0.22
N GLN A 84 12.33 -12.58 -0.40
CA GLN A 84 12.64 -12.27 -1.79
C GLN A 84 11.52 -12.68 -2.76
N LYS A 85 10.78 -13.76 -2.47
CA LYS A 85 9.65 -14.20 -3.32
C LYS A 85 8.47 -13.22 -3.30
N TYR A 86 8.25 -12.55 -2.18
CA TYR A 86 7.29 -11.46 -2.10
C TYR A 86 7.76 -10.27 -2.94
N LEU A 87 9.01 -9.85 -2.80
CA LEU A 87 9.60 -8.73 -3.56
C LEU A 87 9.68 -8.99 -5.08
N GLU A 88 9.75 -10.25 -5.49
CA GLU A 88 9.69 -10.69 -6.89
C GLU A 88 8.26 -10.79 -7.44
N SER A 89 7.24 -10.68 -6.59
CA SER A 89 5.84 -10.76 -7.03
C SER A 89 5.48 -9.53 -7.86
N TRP A 90 4.71 -9.75 -8.92
CA TRP A 90 4.33 -8.69 -9.85
C TRP A 90 2.83 -8.72 -10.12
N LEU A 91 2.17 -7.57 -9.96
CA LEU A 91 0.79 -7.37 -10.44
C LEU A 91 0.87 -7.13 -11.96
N PRO A 92 0.26 -7.97 -12.81
CA PRO A 92 0.28 -7.76 -14.25
C PRO A 92 -0.33 -6.41 -14.65
N ASP A 93 0.07 -5.89 -15.81
CA ASP A 93 -0.60 -4.71 -16.36
C ASP A 93 -2.02 -5.08 -16.80
N GLY A 94 -3.00 -4.20 -16.55
CA GLY A 94 -4.39 -4.48 -16.87
C GLY A 94 -5.35 -3.33 -16.58
N LEU A 95 -6.55 -3.45 -17.14
CA LEU A 95 -7.72 -2.68 -16.71
C LEU A 95 -8.41 -3.50 -15.62
N TYR A 96 -8.59 -2.87 -14.46
CA TYR A 96 -9.09 -3.49 -13.23
C TYR A 96 -10.36 -2.80 -12.74
#